data_AF-A0A836HV50-F1
#
_entry.id   AF-A0A836HV50-F1
#
_cell.length_a   1.000
_cell.length_b   1.000
_cell.length_c   1.000
_cell.angle_alpha   90.00
_cell.angle_beta   90.00
_cell.angle_gamma   90.00
#
_symmetry.space_group_name_H-M   'P 1'
#
loop_
_entity.id
_entity.type
_entity.pdbx_description
1 polymer ?
#
loop_
_entity_poly.entity_id
_entity_poly.type
_entity_poly.pdbx_seq_one_letter_code
_entity_poly.pdbx_strand_id
1 'polypeptide(L)'
;MHIFRISVPLVCLFYHFIVVIITFVNFAIFVRLQITSEKRRDAYLAFSVIEAVAYGACAGPLFVYAYKYGETPTARMGCLLWGIAIMFLFSSLPLLIIELIQFLSSGYQLRHTLDGIVFFLHGIAATVGGCTSWFAYMHVVARDLQRWRGPERQIAEDSENLFGKDAELGLVKCFQRQSEAI
;
A
#
# COMPACT_ATOMS: atom_id res chain seq x y z
N MET A 1 8.90 6.01 -12.16
CA MET A 1 7.47 5.98 -12.54
C MET A 1 6.99 7.42 -12.67
N HIS A 2 6.47 7.80 -13.83
CA HIS A 2 5.95 9.14 -14.09
C HIS A 2 4.48 9.02 -14.46
N ILE A 3 3.65 9.89 -13.88
CA ILE A 3 2.27 10.12 -14.32
C ILE A 3 2.26 11.56 -14.84
N PHE A 4 1.87 11.77 -16.11
CA PHE A 4 1.88 13.09 -16.76
C PHE A 4 3.22 13.84 -16.64
N ARG A 5 4.35 13.14 -16.86
CA ARG A 5 5.74 13.64 -16.68
C ARG A 5 6.16 13.97 -15.23
N ILE A 6 5.25 13.95 -14.26
CA ILE A 6 5.55 14.17 -12.85
C ILE A 6 5.85 12.84 -12.16
N SER A 7 6.88 12.80 -11.30
CA SER A 7 7.23 11.58 -10.56
C SER A 7 6.13 11.22 -9.55
N VAL A 8 5.73 9.95 -9.50
CA VAL A 8 4.66 9.46 -8.59
C VAL A 8 4.85 9.87 -7.13
N PRO A 9 6.05 9.76 -6.51
CA PRO A 9 6.23 10.16 -5.11
C PRO A 9 5.94 11.65 -4.86
N LEU A 10 6.23 12.50 -5.84
CA LEU A 10 5.98 13.94 -5.76
C LEU A 10 4.49 14.25 -5.89
N VAL A 11 3.76 13.52 -6.73
CA VAL A 11 2.29 13.61 -6.79
C VAL A 11 1.68 13.22 -5.45
N CYS A 12 2.10 12.10 -4.85
CA CYS A 12 1.62 11.67 -3.53
C CYS A 12 1.94 12.70 -2.44
N LEU A 13 3.15 13.27 -2.46
CA LEU A 13 3.58 14.29 -1.51
C LEU A 13 2.67 15.54 -1.55
N PHE A 14 2.43 16.08 -2.75
CA PHE A 14 1.57 17.26 -2.90
C PHE A 14 0.10 16.96 -2.67
N TYR A 15 -0.38 15.80 -3.12
CA TYR A 15 -1.76 15.39 -2.91
C TYR A 15 -2.08 15.32 -1.42
N HIS A 16 -1.30 14.59 -0.63
CA HIS A 16 -1.54 14.49 0.81
C HIS A 16 -1.33 15.80 1.55
N PHE A 17 -0.42 16.67 1.10
CA PHE A 17 -0.28 18.02 1.64
C PHE A 17 -1.57 18.85 1.49
N ILE A 18 -2.16 18.83 0.28
CA ILE A 18 -3.39 19.55 -0.01
C ILE A 18 -4.54 18.98 0.81
N VAL A 19 -4.64 17.65 0.91
CA VAL A 19 -5.68 16.99 1.72
C VAL A 19 -5.58 17.43 3.18
N VAL A 20 -4.40 17.36 3.79
CA VAL A 20 -4.18 17.81 5.19
C VAL A 20 -4.68 19.24 5.40
N ILE A 21 -4.32 20.17 4.50
CA ILE A 21 -4.75 21.57 4.61
C ILE A 21 -6.28 21.68 4.52
N ILE A 22 -6.89 21.04 3.52
CA ILE A 22 -8.33 21.10 3.29
C ILE A 22 -9.09 20.49 4.48
N THR A 23 -8.60 19.38 5.05
CA THR A 23 -9.18 18.74 6.25
C THR A 23 -9.18 19.69 7.44
N PHE A 24 -8.06 20.38 7.69
CA PHE A 24 -7.98 21.38 8.76
C PHE A 24 -8.93 22.56 8.55
N VAL A 25 -9.02 23.05 7.31
CA VAL A 25 -9.94 24.14 6.95
C VAL A 25 -11.39 23.69 7.13
N ASN A 26 -11.73 22.45 6.76
CA ASN A 26 -13.06 21.87 6.97
C ASN A 26 -13.40 21.83 8.46
N PHE A 27 -12.45 21.41 9.28
CA PHE A 27 -12.65 21.39 10.72
C PHE A 27 -12.92 22.80 11.29
N ALA A 28 -12.04 23.75 10.95
CA ALA A 28 -12.06 25.11 11.51
C ALA A 28 -13.34 25.87 11.13
N ILE A 29 -13.80 25.73 9.89
CA ILE A 29 -14.92 26.52 9.37
C ILE A 29 -16.25 25.79 9.54
N PHE A 30 -16.33 24.49 9.29
CA PHE A 30 -17.61 23.79 9.17
C PHE A 30 -17.88 22.82 10.30
N VAL A 31 -17.00 21.84 10.53
CA VAL A 31 -17.25 20.77 11.52
C VAL A 31 -17.43 21.34 12.93
N ARG A 32 -16.70 22.41 13.28
CA ARG A 32 -16.85 23.10 14.56
C ARG A 32 -18.19 23.82 14.72
N LEU A 33 -18.77 24.34 13.63
CA LEU A 33 -20.01 25.12 13.63
C LEU A 33 -21.26 24.27 13.41
N GLN A 34 -21.11 23.04 12.93
CA GLN A 34 -22.24 22.13 12.74
C GLN A 34 -22.82 21.64 14.07
N ILE A 35 -24.15 21.46 14.09
CA ILE A 35 -24.88 20.75 15.15
C ILE A 35 -24.60 19.25 14.99
N THR A 36 -23.39 18.86 15.39
CA THR A 36 -22.88 17.48 15.41
C THR A 36 -22.49 17.15 16.84
N SER A 37 -22.55 15.88 17.25
CA SER A 37 -22.17 15.47 18.60
C SER A 37 -20.71 15.85 18.90
N GLU A 38 -20.45 16.33 20.13
CA GLU A 38 -19.11 16.76 20.57
C GLU A 38 -18.07 15.66 20.37
N LYS A 39 -18.40 14.42 20.74
CA LYS A 39 -17.53 13.25 20.57
C LYS A 39 -17.06 13.06 19.13
N ARG A 40 -17.90 13.37 18.14
CA ARG A 40 -17.53 13.20 16.73
C ARG A 40 -16.65 14.35 16.25
N ARG A 41 -16.89 15.56 16.71
CA ARG A 41 -16.02 16.70 16.43
C ARG A 41 -14.63 16.49 17.03
N ASP A 42 -14.55 15.99 18.25
CA ASP A 42 -13.28 15.71 18.91
C ASP A 42 -12.53 14.58 18.21
N ALA A 43 -13.24 13.53 17.79
CA ALA A 43 -12.66 12.47 16.96
C ALA A 43 -12.13 13.01 15.62
N TYR A 44 -12.91 13.86 14.93
CA TYR A 44 -12.48 14.47 13.67
C TYR A 44 -11.20 15.28 13.86
N LEU A 45 -11.16 16.16 14.88
CA LEU A 45 -9.97 16.94 15.21
C LEU A 45 -8.76 16.05 15.54
N ALA A 46 -8.95 15.03 16.36
CA ALA A 46 -7.89 14.10 16.73
C ALA A 46 -7.29 13.43 15.49
N PHE A 47 -8.13 12.95 14.57
CA PHE A 47 -7.67 12.34 13.32
C PHE A 47 -7.07 13.35 12.34
N SER A 48 -7.52 14.61 12.30
CA SER A 48 -6.85 15.68 11.53
C SER A 48 -5.44 15.97 12.07
N VAL A 49 -5.27 15.97 13.39
CA VAL A 49 -3.94 16.15 14.02
C VAL A 49 -3.05 14.94 13.74
N ILE A 50 -3.57 13.73 13.91
CA ILE A 50 -2.85 12.49 13.59
C ILE A 50 -2.45 12.47 12.11
N GLU A 51 -3.33 12.89 11.21
CA GLU A 51 -3.05 13.04 9.78
C GLU A 51 -1.88 13.98 9.54
N ALA A 52 -1.87 15.18 10.12
CA ALA A 52 -0.77 16.12 9.96
C ALA A 52 0.56 15.59 10.51
N VAL A 53 0.53 14.89 11.65
CA VAL A 53 1.73 14.27 12.24
C VAL A 53 2.22 13.11 11.37
N ALA A 54 1.32 12.23 10.94
CA ALA A 54 1.63 11.11 10.06
C ALA A 54 2.22 11.58 8.73
N TYR A 55 1.67 12.66 8.16
CA TYR A 55 2.22 13.29 6.97
C TYR A 55 3.58 13.94 7.26
N GLY A 56 3.68 14.83 8.25
CA GLY A 56 4.86 15.64 8.48
C GLY A 56 6.08 14.86 8.98
N ALA A 57 5.86 13.91 9.89
CA ALA A 57 6.95 13.16 10.53
C ALA A 57 7.29 11.84 9.83
N CYS A 58 6.32 11.23 9.13
CA CYS A 58 6.49 9.88 8.60
C CYS A 58 6.40 9.83 7.06
N ALA A 59 5.21 10.03 6.50
CA ALA A 59 4.96 9.81 5.08
C ALA A 59 5.64 10.85 4.17
N GLY A 60 5.64 12.12 4.56
CA GLY A 60 6.31 13.21 3.85
C GLY A 60 7.81 12.94 3.66
N PRO A 61 8.59 12.68 4.74
CA PRO A 61 9.98 12.27 4.64
C PRO A 61 10.20 11.06 3.74
N LEU A 62 9.34 10.04 3.83
CA LEU A 62 9.40 8.85 2.97
C LEU A 62 9.17 9.17 1.48
N PHE A 63 8.22 10.06 1.17
CA PHE A 63 7.97 10.50 -0.20
C PHE A 63 9.13 11.34 -0.76
N VAL A 64 9.71 12.24 0.04
CA VAL A 64 10.91 12.99 -0.33
C VAL A 64 12.09 12.04 -0.57
N TYR A 65 12.28 11.05 0.30
CA TYR A 65 13.32 10.05 0.14
C TYR A 65 13.14 9.24 -1.15
N ALA A 66 11.93 8.72 -1.38
CA ALA A 66 11.60 7.99 -2.60
C ALA A 66 11.77 8.83 -3.88
N TYR A 67 11.55 10.15 -3.79
CA TYR A 67 11.74 11.08 -4.90
C TYR A 67 13.22 11.35 -5.17
N LYS A 68 13.98 11.81 -4.17
CA LYS A 68 15.30 12.44 -4.34
C LYS A 68 16.49 11.59 -3.91
N TYR A 69 16.35 10.79 -2.85
CA TYR A 69 17.49 10.17 -2.17
C TYR A 69 17.61 8.66 -2.38
N GLY A 70 16.57 7.98 -2.88
CA GLY A 70 16.65 6.54 -3.06
C GLY A 70 17.60 6.15 -4.20
N GLU A 71 18.69 5.49 -3.83
CA GLU A 71 19.74 5.04 -4.76
C GLU A 71 19.30 3.84 -5.61
N THR A 72 18.50 2.94 -5.03
CA THR A 72 17.99 1.75 -5.72
C THR A 72 16.50 1.86 -6.04
N PRO A 73 16.03 1.34 -7.20
CA PRO A 73 14.60 1.34 -7.54
C PRO A 73 13.73 0.65 -6.49
N THR A 74 14.26 -0.41 -5.86
CA THR A 74 13.59 -1.18 -4.82
C THR A 74 13.43 -0.39 -3.53
N ALA A 75 14.47 0.32 -3.08
CA ALA A 75 14.38 1.18 -1.89
C ALA A 75 13.41 2.34 -2.12
N ARG A 76 13.44 2.98 -3.30
CA ARG A 76 12.49 4.04 -3.68
C ARG A 76 11.06 3.56 -3.62
N MET A 77 10.79 2.40 -4.21
CA MET A 77 9.45 1.81 -4.22
C MET A 77 9.00 1.41 -2.81
N GLY A 78 9.89 0.82 -2.01
CA GLY A 78 9.60 0.45 -0.62
C GLY A 78 9.20 1.66 0.22
N CYS A 79 9.97 2.75 0.18
CA CYS A 79 9.65 3.99 0.90
C CYS A 79 8.33 4.61 0.41
N LEU A 80 8.08 4.60 -0.90
CA LEU A 80 6.81 5.08 -1.46
C LEU A 80 5.63 4.28 -0.93
N LEU A 81 5.70 2.94 -0.98
CA LEU A 81 4.64 2.06 -0.50
C LEU A 81 4.39 2.21 1.00
N TRP A 82 5.45 2.33 1.80
CA TRP A 82 5.33 2.59 3.24
C TRP A 82 4.67 3.94 3.53
N GLY A 83 5.06 4.99 2.81
CA GLY A 83 4.44 6.31 2.96
C GLY A 83 2.94 6.27 2.62
N ILE A 84 2.56 5.57 1.55
CA ILE A 84 1.15 5.39 1.16
C ILE A 84 0.40 4.60 2.24
N ALA A 85 0.97 3.52 2.76
CA ALA A 85 0.36 2.70 3.80
C ALA A 85 0.13 3.49 5.10
N ILE A 86 1.09 4.32 5.51
CA ILE A 86 0.97 5.19 6.68
C ILE A 86 -0.20 6.17 6.47
N MET A 87 -0.24 6.87 5.34
CA MET A 87 -1.33 7.82 5.07
C MET A 87 -2.69 7.13 5.00
N PHE A 88 -2.75 5.92 4.40
CA PHE A 88 -3.97 5.15 4.34
C PHE A 88 -4.51 4.79 5.74
N LEU A 89 -3.65 4.26 6.62
CA LEU A 89 -4.06 3.79 7.95
C LEU A 89 -4.37 4.92 8.93
N PHE A 90 -3.62 6.02 8.87
CA PHE A 90 -3.68 7.10 9.87
C PHE A 90 -4.46 8.33 9.42
N SER A 91 -4.76 8.47 8.12
CA SER A 91 -5.52 9.60 7.57
C SER A 91 -6.71 9.10 6.76
N SER A 92 -6.49 8.52 5.59
CA SER A 92 -7.54 8.31 4.58
C SER A 92 -8.68 7.43 5.08
N LEU A 93 -8.37 6.29 5.69
CA LEU A 93 -9.37 5.34 6.16
C LEU A 93 -10.17 5.86 7.37
N PRO A 94 -9.53 6.31 8.48
CA PRO A 94 -10.29 6.76 9.64
C PRO A 94 -11.13 8.01 9.35
N LEU A 95 -10.60 8.99 8.59
CA LEU A 95 -11.37 10.19 8.25
C LEU A 95 -12.53 9.87 7.31
N LEU A 96 -12.34 9.00 6.32
CA LEU A 96 -13.43 8.54 5.46
C LEU A 96 -14.55 7.86 6.25
N ILE A 97 -14.22 7.04 7.25
CA ILE A 97 -15.22 6.38 8.11
C ILE A 97 -16.01 7.43 8.90
N ILE A 98 -15.34 8.42 9.50
CA ILE A 98 -16.02 9.47 10.27
C ILE A 98 -16.97 10.27 9.36
N GLU A 99 -16.51 10.65 8.17
CA GLU A 99 -17.29 11.41 7.19
C GLU A 99 -18.46 10.59 6.64
N LEU A 100 -18.27 9.29 6.40
CA LEU A 100 -19.35 8.38 6.01
C LEU A 100 -20.42 8.27 7.11
N ILE A 101 -20.02 8.14 8.37
CA ILE A 101 -20.97 8.10 9.49
C ILE A 101 -21.71 9.44 9.60
N GLN A 102 -21.04 10.56 9.34
CA GLN A 102 -21.65 11.89 9.27
C GLN A 102 -22.71 11.99 8.18
N PHE A 103 -22.35 11.59 6.97
CA PHE A 103 -23.24 11.56 5.82
C PHE A 103 -24.48 10.68 6.04
N LEU A 104 -24.31 9.49 6.63
CA LEU A 104 -25.42 8.60 6.96
C LEU A 104 -26.32 9.18 8.04
N SER A 105 -25.74 9.79 9.07
CA SER A 105 -26.50 10.37 10.20
C SER A 105 -27.25 11.66 9.85
N SER A 106 -26.80 12.40 8.83
CA SER A 106 -27.47 13.61 8.35
C SER A 106 -28.56 13.35 7.32
N GLY A 107 -28.94 12.08 7.10
CA GLY A 107 -29.96 11.71 6.12
C GLY A 107 -29.49 11.91 4.67
N TYR A 108 -28.22 11.59 4.38
CA TYR A 108 -27.62 11.68 3.04
C TYR A 108 -27.51 13.11 2.49
N GLN A 109 -27.61 14.12 3.36
CA GLN A 109 -27.44 15.51 2.97
C GLN A 109 -26.03 15.99 3.26
N LEU A 110 -25.31 16.36 2.19
CA LEU A 110 -24.10 17.16 2.29
C LEU A 110 -24.53 18.59 2.63
N ARG A 111 -24.39 18.96 3.90
CA ARG A 111 -24.75 20.31 4.38
C ARG A 111 -23.89 21.40 3.77
N HIS A 112 -22.67 21.08 3.35
CA HIS A 112 -21.74 22.02 2.75
C HIS A 112 -20.89 21.35 1.65
N THR A 113 -20.60 22.09 0.57
CA THR A 113 -19.81 21.58 -0.56
C THR A 113 -18.40 21.16 -0.13
N LEU A 114 -17.80 21.88 0.83
CA LEU A 114 -16.45 21.58 1.31
C LEU A 114 -16.38 20.22 2.04
N ASP A 115 -17.42 19.85 2.78
CA ASP A 115 -17.53 18.54 3.44
C ASP A 115 -17.58 17.41 2.40
N GLY A 116 -18.30 17.63 1.30
CA GLY A 116 -18.31 16.73 0.16
C GLY A 116 -16.94 16.60 -0.50
N ILE A 117 -16.23 17.72 -0.71
CA ILE A 117 -14.89 17.70 -1.31
C ILE A 117 -13.92 16.88 -0.44
N VAL A 118 -13.93 17.09 0.87
CA VAL A 118 -13.06 16.37 1.80
C VAL A 118 -13.38 14.87 1.78
N PHE A 119 -14.66 14.51 1.81
CA PHE A 119 -15.12 13.14 1.66
C PHE A 119 -14.64 12.48 0.36
N PHE A 120 -14.77 13.17 -0.77
CA PHE A 120 -14.29 12.64 -2.06
C PHE A 120 -12.77 12.49 -2.10
N LEU A 121 -12.02 13.43 -1.53
CA LEU A 121 -10.56 13.37 -1.48
C LEU A 121 -10.10 12.20 -0.60
N HIS A 122 -10.62 12.06 0.62
CA HIS A 122 -10.32 10.88 1.45
C HIS A 122 -10.78 9.58 0.80
N GLY A 123 -11.90 9.58 0.07
CA GLY A 123 -12.39 8.42 -0.67
C GLY A 123 -11.43 7.94 -1.76
N ILE A 124 -10.90 8.87 -2.56
CA ILE A 124 -9.87 8.57 -3.58
C ILE A 124 -8.60 8.07 -2.89
N ALA A 125 -8.14 8.78 -1.85
CA ALA A 125 -6.94 8.42 -1.10
C ALA A 125 -7.07 7.04 -0.44
N ALA A 126 -8.23 6.70 0.10
CA ALA A 126 -8.52 5.42 0.74
C ALA A 126 -8.61 4.29 -0.29
N THR A 127 -9.23 4.53 -1.45
CA THR A 127 -9.35 3.52 -2.50
C THR A 127 -7.99 3.21 -3.11
N VAL A 128 -7.26 4.25 -3.54
CA VAL A 128 -5.94 4.06 -4.17
C VAL A 128 -4.93 3.57 -3.13
N GLY A 129 -4.88 4.19 -1.95
CA GLY A 129 -3.99 3.80 -0.85
C GLY A 129 -4.29 2.40 -0.33
N GLY A 130 -5.57 2.04 -0.21
CA GLY A 130 -6.01 0.71 0.20
C GLY A 130 -5.63 -0.37 -0.82
N CYS A 131 -5.93 -0.17 -2.10
CA CYS A 131 -5.55 -1.11 -3.16
C CYS A 131 -4.03 -1.29 -3.22
N THR A 132 -3.26 -0.20 -3.21
CA THR A 132 -1.79 -0.27 -3.28
C THR A 132 -1.19 -0.95 -2.04
N SER A 133 -1.67 -0.61 -0.85
CA SER A 133 -1.23 -1.26 0.41
C SER A 133 -1.60 -2.74 0.42
N TRP A 134 -2.79 -3.10 -0.06
CA TRP A 134 -3.25 -4.48 -0.17
C TRP A 134 -2.38 -5.30 -1.14
N PHE A 135 -2.10 -4.78 -2.33
CA PHE A 135 -1.22 -5.46 -3.28
C PHE A 135 0.21 -5.61 -2.75
N ALA A 136 0.72 -4.58 -2.07
CA ALA A 136 2.03 -4.65 -1.42
C ALA A 136 2.06 -5.74 -0.34
N TYR A 137 1.02 -5.81 0.49
CA TYR A 137 0.86 -6.86 1.50
C TYR A 137 0.79 -8.25 0.88
N MET A 138 -0.07 -8.45 -0.13
CA MET A 138 -0.22 -9.73 -0.82
C MET A 138 1.09 -10.20 -1.46
N HIS A 139 1.90 -9.28 -1.97
CA HIS A 139 3.20 -9.60 -2.53
C HIS A 139 4.21 -10.06 -1.46
N VAL A 140 4.18 -9.48 -0.25
CA VAL A 140 4.98 -9.97 0.88
C VAL A 140 4.52 -11.36 1.30
N VAL A 141 3.22 -11.55 1.47
CA VAL A 141 2.64 -12.86 1.85
C VAL A 141 2.96 -13.93 0.80
N ALA A 142 2.86 -13.62 -0.50
CA ALA A 142 3.21 -14.55 -1.56
C ALA A 142 4.68 -14.97 -1.51
N ARG A 143 5.59 -14.02 -1.23
CA ARG A 143 7.03 -14.32 -1.06
C ARG A 143 7.28 -15.21 0.15
N ASP A 144 6.59 -14.96 1.25
CA ASP A 144 6.73 -15.80 2.43
C ASP A 144 6.18 -17.19 2.14
N LEU A 145 4.97 -17.34 1.60
CA LEU A 145 4.44 -18.64 1.19
C LEU A 145 5.36 -19.41 0.21
N GLN A 146 6.00 -18.70 -0.72
CA GLN A 146 7.00 -19.28 -1.61
C GLN A 146 8.28 -19.72 -0.88
N ARG A 147 8.74 -19.00 0.13
CA ARG A 147 9.88 -19.43 0.96
C ARG A 147 9.54 -20.64 1.82
N TRP A 148 8.31 -20.73 2.31
CA TRP A 148 7.84 -21.84 3.12
C TRP A 148 7.60 -23.12 2.30
N ARG A 149 7.07 -23.02 1.07
CA ARG A 149 6.86 -24.17 0.15
C ARG A 149 7.99 -24.40 -0.87
N GLY A 150 8.94 -23.49 -1.00
CA GLY A 150 10.09 -23.60 -1.89
C GLY A 150 10.95 -24.84 -1.63
N PRO A 151 11.25 -25.19 -0.36
CA PRO A 151 11.98 -26.42 -0.03
C PRO A 151 11.23 -27.68 -0.50
N GLU A 152 9.91 -27.74 -0.33
CA GLU A 152 9.10 -28.92 -0.70
C GLU A 152 9.03 -29.13 -2.22
N ARG A 153 9.01 -28.04 -3.02
CA ARG A 153 9.03 -28.14 -4.49
C ARG A 153 10.40 -28.55 -5.04
N GLN A 154 11.49 -28.08 -4.44
CA GLN A 154 12.84 -28.49 -4.83
C GLN A 154 13.11 -29.97 -4.48
N ILE A 155 12.60 -30.46 -3.34
CA ILE A 155 12.75 -31.88 -2.97
C ILE A 155 11.97 -32.79 -3.94
N ALA A 156 10.78 -32.38 -4.39
CA ALA A 156 9.99 -33.15 -5.36
C ALA A 156 10.67 -33.19 -6.75
N GLU A 157 11.15 -32.05 -7.28
CA GLU A 157 11.87 -31.98 -8.55
C GLU A 157 13.23 -32.70 -8.52
N ASP A 158 13.97 -32.64 -7.40
CA ASP A 158 15.22 -33.39 -7.26
C ASP A 158 14.95 -34.90 -7.15
N SER A 159 13.86 -35.32 -6.51
CA SER A 159 13.47 -36.73 -6.43
C SER A 159 13.01 -37.31 -7.77
N GLU A 160 12.26 -36.55 -8.59
CA GLU A 160 11.91 -36.96 -9.96
C GLU A 160 13.14 -37.00 -10.89
N ASN A 161 14.07 -36.05 -10.75
CA ASN A 161 15.30 -36.03 -11.54
C ASN A 161 16.32 -37.12 -11.15
N LEU A 162 16.31 -37.57 -9.88
CA LEU A 162 17.12 -38.71 -9.42
C LEU A 162 16.68 -40.02 -10.09
N PHE A 163 15.37 -40.26 -10.19
CA PHE A 163 14.85 -41.45 -10.88
C PHE A 163 15.10 -41.44 -12.40
N GLY A 164 15.19 -40.27 -13.03
CA GLY A 164 15.56 -40.14 -14.45
C GLY A 164 17.05 -40.37 -14.72
N LYS A 165 17.93 -39.79 -13.89
CA LYS A 165 19.39 -39.88 -14.06
C LYS A 165 19.95 -41.27 -13.83
N ASP A 166 19.41 -42.02 -12.86
CA ASP A 166 19.88 -43.39 -12.59
C ASP A 166 19.49 -44.35 -13.72
N ALA A 167 18.35 -44.11 -14.40
CA ALA A 167 17.94 -44.85 -15.58
C ALA A 167 18.82 -44.53 -16.81
N GLU A 168 19.19 -43.25 -17.04
CA GLU A 168 20.12 -42.85 -18.11
C GLU A 168 21.55 -43.35 -17.87
N LEU A 169 22.05 -43.28 -16.62
CA LEU A 169 23.39 -43.77 -16.27
C LEU A 169 23.51 -45.31 -16.39
N GLY A 170 22.43 -46.05 -16.12
CA GLY A 170 22.36 -47.48 -16.35
C GLY A 170 22.38 -47.86 -17.84
N LEU A 171 21.65 -47.11 -18.67
CA LEU A 171 21.61 -47.31 -20.13
C LEU A 171 22.96 -46.99 -20.80
N VAL A 172 23.62 -45.89 -20.41
CA VAL A 172 24.93 -45.52 -20.95
C VAL A 172 26.01 -46.54 -20.60
N LYS A 173 26.00 -47.08 -19.37
CA LYS A 173 26.93 -48.15 -18.96
C LYS A 173 26.68 -49.48 -19.68
N CYS A 174 25.42 -49.83 -19.97
CA CYS A 174 25.11 -51.02 -20.78
C CYS A 174 25.56 -50.85 -22.23
N PHE A 175 25.38 -49.67 -22.81
CA PHE A 175 25.78 -49.39 -24.20
C PHE A 175 27.30 -49.37 -24.38
N GLN A 176 28.06 -48.82 -23.42
CA GLN A 176 29.52 -48.87 -23.44
C GLN A 176 30.07 -50.30 -23.31
N ARG A 177 29.45 -51.14 -22.47
CA ARG A 177 29.92 -52.52 -22.27
C ARG A 177 29.69 -53.42 -23.48
N GLN A 178 28.74 -53.07 -24.36
CA GLN A 178 28.47 -53.80 -25.58
C GLN A 178 29.39 -53.39 -26.74
N SER A 179 29.97 -52.19 -26.70
CA SER A 179 30.92 -51.70 -27.70
C SER A 179 32.36 -52.20 -27.49
N GLU A 180 32.69 -52.67 -26.29
CA GLU A 180 34.02 -53.24 -25.97
C GLU A 180 34.11 -54.76 -26.22
N ALA A 181 33.01 -55.38 -26.66
CA ALA A 181 32.90 -56.83 -26.88
C ALA A 181 32.88 -57.24 -28.37
N ILE A 182 33.26 -56.35 -29.30
CA ILE A 182 33.43 -56.62 -30.74
C ILE A 182 34.87 -56.39 -31.14
#